data_AF-A0A4Q2CWM1-F1
#
_entry.id   AF-A0A4Q2CWM1-F1
#
_cell.length_a   1.000
_cell.length_b   1.000
_cell.length_c   1.000
_cell.angle_alpha   90.00
_cell.angle_beta   90.00
_cell.angle_gamma   90.00
#
_symmetry.space_group_name_H-M   'P 1'
#
loop_
_entity.id
_entity.type
_entity.pdbx_description
1 polymer ?
#
loop_
_entity_poly.entity_id
_entity_poly.type
_entity_poly.pdbx_seq_one_letter_code
_entity_poly.pdbx_strand_id
1 'polypeptide(L)'
;MGQPGMLLGMKISQSDDNSIITISQSHYIDSILKLFGLEDANTVSTPLDPNVNLNYDDSPSTNSSSNSRGSSYYAMAIGLLSYTLLGTHSNITNAIYQLAQFTQNPKPKHWTTVKRIFRYLKGMKDLQLTFGGPNQDWTTEINCYCNADWASNADQKSFSGYVFTLAGGAIAWSSKKQTSVALSTAKAEYVAATHVAKQTLWFRALFSELGFPQPTPFTIFTDNQAAIAIAHHPKFHSRTKHINITLHFLCDLVQDGILNTVYINTHKNLADIFTKGLPQPTHQDFVQRLGLLDPGYEIMEGC
;
A
#
# COMPACT_ATOMS: atom_id res chain seq x y z
N MET A 1 27.13 17.46 -8.17
CA MET A 1 26.25 16.76 -9.13
C MET A 1 25.01 17.63 -9.29
N GLY A 2 24.53 17.89 -10.52
CA GLY A 2 23.35 18.74 -10.72
C GLY A 2 22.09 18.16 -10.08
N GLN A 3 21.10 19.00 -9.77
CA GLN A 3 19.80 18.55 -9.27
C GLN A 3 19.10 17.71 -10.35
N PRO A 4 18.75 16.44 -10.07
CA PRO A 4 18.07 15.59 -11.05
C PRO A 4 16.63 16.09 -11.24
N GLY A 5 16.31 16.64 -12.41
CA GLY A 5 14.94 17.07 -12.73
C GLY A 5 14.01 15.95 -13.22
N MET A 6 14.58 14.82 -13.66
CA MET A 6 13.82 13.65 -14.12
C MET A 6 14.58 12.35 -13.86
N LEU A 7 13.90 11.35 -13.31
CA LEU A 7 14.45 10.01 -13.05
C LEU A 7 13.43 8.96 -13.45
N LEU A 8 13.78 8.07 -14.38
CA LEU A 8 12.86 7.03 -14.90
C LEU A 8 11.51 7.62 -15.38
N GLY A 9 11.48 8.84 -15.91
CA GLY A 9 10.23 9.50 -16.33
C GLY A 9 9.36 10.01 -15.18
N MET A 10 9.84 9.99 -13.94
CA MET A 10 9.28 10.73 -12.81
C MET A 10 9.96 12.10 -12.73
N LYS A 11 9.17 13.16 -12.61
CA LYS A 11 9.70 14.51 -12.38
C LYS A 11 10.03 14.64 -10.90
N ILE A 12 11.27 15.04 -10.60
CA ILE A 12 11.70 15.35 -9.24
C ILE A 12 11.85 16.87 -9.15
N SER A 13 11.36 17.45 -8.07
CA SER A 13 11.50 18.88 -7.80
C SER A 13 11.90 19.08 -6.35
N GLN A 14 12.76 20.06 -6.12
CA GLN A 14 13.26 20.40 -4.80
C GLN A 14 13.10 21.90 -4.62
N SER A 15 12.62 22.34 -3.46
CA SER A 15 12.52 23.77 -3.13
C SER A 15 13.90 24.40 -2.95
N ASP A 16 14.00 25.72 -3.17
CA ASP A 16 15.28 26.45 -3.12
C ASP A 16 15.96 26.38 -1.73
N ASP A 17 15.17 26.27 -0.68
CA ASP A 17 15.62 26.09 0.71
C ASP A 17 15.87 24.62 1.10
N ASN A 18 15.71 23.68 0.15
CA ASN A 18 15.78 22.24 0.33
C ASN A 18 14.80 21.66 1.37
N SER A 19 13.76 22.40 1.71
CA SER A 19 12.76 21.97 2.70
C SER A 19 11.74 20.97 2.14
N ILE A 20 11.53 20.96 0.82
CA ILE A 20 10.51 20.13 0.19
C ILE A 20 11.13 19.39 -0.99
N ILE A 21 10.86 18.09 -1.08
CA ILE A 21 11.12 17.26 -2.26
C ILE A 21 9.80 16.69 -2.75
N THR A 22 9.51 16.86 -4.04
CA THR A 22 8.32 16.27 -4.67
C THR A 22 8.70 15.35 -5.84
N ILE A 23 7.90 14.29 -6.00
CA ILE A 23 8.01 13.33 -7.10
C ILE A 23 6.65 13.24 -7.80
N SER A 24 6.62 13.44 -9.12
CA SER A 24 5.39 13.44 -9.91
C SER A 24 5.47 12.52 -11.13
N GLN A 25 4.34 11.86 -11.43
CA GLN A 25 4.11 11.04 -12.63
C GLN A 25 3.03 11.60 -13.57
N SER A 26 2.65 12.88 -13.45
CA SER A 26 1.52 13.47 -14.22
C SER A 26 1.61 13.21 -15.73
N HIS A 27 2.78 13.46 -16.34
CA HIS A 27 2.99 13.20 -17.79
C HIS A 27 2.84 11.72 -18.17
N TYR A 28 3.30 10.80 -17.30
CA TYR A 28 3.13 9.37 -17.52
C TYR A 28 1.66 8.97 -17.45
N ILE A 29 0.91 9.52 -16.49
CA ILE A 29 -0.53 9.26 -16.32
C ILE A 29 -1.31 9.74 -17.55
N ASP A 30 -1.02 10.94 -18.06
CA ASP A 30 -1.65 11.44 -19.30
C ASP A 30 -1.34 10.52 -20.50
N SER A 31 -0.09 10.02 -20.59
CA SER A 31 0.32 9.12 -21.67
C SER A 31 -0.44 7.80 -21.65
N ILE A 32 -0.61 7.17 -20.48
CA ILE A 32 -1.37 5.92 -20.36
C ILE A 32 -2.87 6.15 -20.53
N LEU A 33 -3.43 7.29 -20.08
CA LEU A 33 -4.84 7.63 -20.32
C LEU A 33 -5.14 7.73 -21.81
N LYS A 34 -4.27 8.41 -22.57
CA LYS A 34 -4.38 8.51 -24.03
C LYS A 34 -4.27 7.15 -24.71
N LEU A 35 -3.35 6.30 -24.27
CA LEU A 35 -3.15 4.95 -24.82
C LEU A 35 -4.40 4.05 -24.69
N PHE A 36 -5.19 4.24 -23.64
CA PHE A 36 -6.45 3.51 -23.42
C PHE A 36 -7.70 4.29 -23.86
N GLY A 37 -7.56 5.47 -24.48
CA GLY A 37 -8.68 6.32 -24.92
C GLY A 37 -9.55 6.83 -23.78
N LEU A 38 -8.94 7.13 -22.63
CA LEU A 38 -9.61 7.57 -21.40
C LEU A 38 -9.30 9.03 -21.02
N GLU A 39 -8.71 9.80 -21.93
CA GLU A 39 -8.36 11.21 -21.73
C GLU A 39 -9.58 12.09 -21.40
N ASP A 40 -10.73 11.82 -22.02
CA ASP A 40 -12.00 12.54 -21.80
C ASP A 40 -12.95 11.83 -20.82
N ALA A 41 -12.53 10.73 -20.19
CA ALA A 41 -13.40 9.98 -19.30
C ALA A 41 -13.72 10.77 -18.01
N ASN A 42 -14.94 10.60 -17.46
CA ASN A 42 -15.29 11.19 -16.17
C ASN A 42 -14.38 10.66 -15.05
N THR A 43 -14.04 11.48 -14.06
CA THR A 43 -13.24 11.04 -12.91
C THR A 43 -14.07 10.23 -11.91
N VAL A 44 -13.41 9.58 -10.95
CA VAL A 44 -14.03 8.93 -9.77
C VAL A 44 -13.16 9.21 -8.55
N SER A 45 -13.74 9.15 -7.34
CA SER A 45 -13.07 9.51 -6.09
C SER A 45 -12.32 8.37 -5.39
N THR A 46 -12.54 7.11 -5.78
CA THR A 46 -11.84 5.95 -5.21
C THR A 46 -11.45 4.92 -6.29
N PRO A 47 -10.31 4.23 -6.16
CA PRO A 47 -9.84 3.26 -7.17
C PRO A 47 -10.63 1.94 -7.13
N LEU A 48 -11.11 1.54 -5.96
CA LEU A 48 -11.99 0.39 -5.75
C LEU A 48 -13.34 0.87 -5.19
N ASP A 49 -14.40 0.18 -5.59
CA ASP A 49 -15.69 0.30 -4.94
C ASP A 49 -15.72 -0.69 -3.76
N PRO A 50 -15.93 -0.21 -2.50
CA PRO A 50 -15.96 -1.09 -1.33
C PRO A 50 -17.02 -2.21 -1.42
N ASN A 51 -18.05 -2.03 -2.24
CA ASN A 51 -19.14 -3.00 -2.40
C ASN A 51 -18.89 -4.01 -3.53
N VAL A 52 -17.84 -3.82 -4.35
CA VAL A 52 -17.55 -4.70 -5.47
C VAL A 52 -16.57 -5.79 -5.02
N ASN A 53 -17.08 -7.00 -4.84
CA ASN A 53 -16.21 -8.16 -4.64
C ASN A 53 -15.76 -8.72 -6.00
N LEU A 54 -14.47 -8.59 -6.31
CA LEU A 54 -13.89 -9.05 -7.58
C LEU A 54 -13.89 -10.58 -7.75
N ASN A 55 -14.08 -11.34 -6.66
CA ASN A 55 -13.90 -12.78 -6.64
C ASN A 55 -15.20 -13.59 -6.84
N TYR A 56 -16.37 -12.97 -6.66
CA TYR A 56 -17.66 -13.64 -6.86
C TYR A 56 -18.12 -13.56 -8.31
N ASP A 57 -18.49 -14.74 -8.84
CA ASP A 57 -19.07 -14.93 -10.17
C ASP A 57 -20.56 -14.63 -10.13
N ASP A 58 -20.98 -13.54 -10.79
CA ASP A 58 -22.40 -13.27 -11.04
C ASP A 58 -22.85 -13.81 -12.42
N SER A 59 -21.96 -14.50 -13.14
CA SER A 59 -22.20 -14.91 -14.54
C SER A 59 -22.31 -16.44 -14.65
N PRO A 60 -23.36 -16.99 -15.29
CA PRO A 60 -23.39 -18.40 -15.62
C PRO A 60 -22.21 -18.71 -16.55
N SER A 61 -21.49 -19.78 -16.23
CA SER A 61 -20.28 -20.23 -16.92
C SER A 61 -20.60 -20.62 -18.38
N THR A 62 -20.72 -19.64 -19.27
CA THR A 62 -20.67 -19.88 -20.71
C THR A 62 -19.21 -20.01 -21.11
N ASN A 63 -18.88 -21.16 -21.69
CA ASN A 63 -17.60 -21.48 -22.31
C ASN A 63 -17.14 -20.38 -23.27
N SER A 64 -16.49 -19.34 -22.75
CA SER A 64 -15.85 -18.32 -23.56
C SER A 64 -14.45 -18.80 -23.90
N SER A 65 -14.26 -19.19 -25.15
CA SER A 65 -12.96 -19.39 -25.78
C SER A 65 -11.97 -18.32 -25.29
N SER A 66 -10.77 -18.77 -24.89
CA SER A 66 -9.70 -17.91 -24.40
C SER A 66 -9.36 -16.83 -25.44
N ASN A 67 -9.93 -15.64 -25.26
CA ASN A 67 -9.65 -14.51 -26.13
C ASN A 67 -8.27 -13.94 -25.77
N SER A 68 -7.22 -14.59 -26.27
CA SER A 68 -5.81 -14.33 -25.92
C SER A 68 -5.42 -12.86 -26.04
N ARG A 69 -5.98 -12.15 -27.04
CA ARG A 69 -5.78 -10.71 -27.23
C ARG A 69 -6.35 -9.87 -26.08
N GLY A 70 -7.51 -10.25 -25.54
CA GLY A 70 -8.12 -9.59 -24.38
C GLY A 70 -7.27 -9.76 -23.12
N SER A 71 -6.74 -10.95 -22.89
CA SER A 71 -5.81 -11.21 -21.78
C SER A 71 -4.51 -10.41 -21.91
N SER A 72 -3.92 -10.31 -23.11
CA SER A 72 -2.72 -9.50 -23.35
C SER A 72 -2.95 -8.01 -23.10
N TYR A 73 -4.08 -7.45 -23.56
CA TYR A 73 -4.41 -6.04 -23.35
C TYR A 73 -4.67 -5.72 -21.87
N TYR A 74 -5.33 -6.63 -21.16
CA TYR A 74 -5.49 -6.54 -19.71
C TYR A 74 -4.14 -6.57 -18.98
N ALA A 75 -3.28 -7.54 -19.30
CA ALA A 75 -1.95 -7.65 -18.67
C ALA A 75 -1.09 -6.40 -18.92
N MET A 76 -1.16 -5.83 -20.13
CA MET A 76 -0.53 -4.54 -20.46
C MET A 76 -1.05 -3.41 -19.58
N ALA A 77 -2.38 -3.30 -19.39
CA ALA A 77 -2.96 -2.29 -18.51
C ALA A 77 -2.47 -2.44 -17.06
N ILE A 78 -2.44 -3.67 -16.53
CA ILE A 78 -1.92 -3.95 -15.19
C ILE A 78 -0.44 -3.58 -15.08
N GLY A 79 0.38 -3.89 -16.08
CA GLY A 79 1.79 -3.53 -16.09
C GLY A 79 2.05 -2.03 -16.06
N LEU A 80 1.31 -1.26 -16.87
CA LEU A 80 1.42 0.21 -16.92
C LEU A 80 0.92 0.87 -15.62
N LEU A 81 -0.21 0.39 -15.10
CA LEU A 81 -0.71 0.84 -13.81
C LEU A 81 0.26 0.49 -12.66
N SER A 82 0.93 -0.66 -12.74
CA SER A 82 1.97 -1.05 -11.78
C SER A 82 3.17 -0.12 -11.79
N TYR A 83 3.51 0.48 -12.94
CA TYR A 83 4.56 1.49 -12.96
C TYR A 83 4.16 2.78 -12.23
N THR A 84 2.88 3.16 -12.32
CA THR A 84 2.33 4.31 -11.59
C THR A 84 2.33 4.05 -10.08
N LEU A 85 1.92 2.85 -9.65
CA LEU A 85 1.89 2.50 -8.23
C LEU A 85 3.28 2.39 -7.62
N LEU A 86 4.29 1.98 -8.39
CA LEU A 86 5.67 1.82 -7.91
C LEU A 86 6.40 3.16 -7.76
N GLY A 87 6.01 4.17 -8.54
CA GLY A 87 6.64 5.47 -8.53
C GLY A 87 6.09 6.38 -7.44
N THR A 88 4.79 6.70 -7.50
CA THR A 88 4.20 7.75 -6.64
C THR A 88 2.82 7.38 -6.10
N HIS A 89 1.94 6.81 -6.91
CA HIS A 89 0.53 6.57 -6.54
C HIS A 89 0.36 5.28 -5.73
N SER A 90 0.90 5.23 -4.51
CA SER A 90 0.73 4.09 -3.60
C SER A 90 -0.76 3.81 -3.25
N ASN A 91 -1.61 4.81 -3.36
CA ASN A 91 -3.07 4.76 -3.16
C ASN A 91 -3.85 3.82 -4.10
N ILE A 92 -3.27 3.36 -5.21
CA ILE A 92 -3.90 2.36 -6.10
C ILE A 92 -3.39 0.93 -5.89
N THR A 93 -2.46 0.73 -4.97
CA THR A 93 -1.73 -0.53 -4.76
C THR A 93 -2.66 -1.73 -4.60
N ASN A 94 -3.58 -1.68 -3.64
CA ASN A 94 -4.49 -2.79 -3.36
C ASN A 94 -5.33 -3.17 -4.60
N ALA A 95 -5.87 -2.16 -5.29
CA ALA A 95 -6.68 -2.35 -6.49
C ALA A 95 -5.93 -3.14 -7.57
N ILE A 96 -4.67 -2.77 -7.81
CA ILE A 96 -3.84 -3.43 -8.82
C ILE A 96 -3.44 -4.83 -8.39
N TYR A 97 -3.03 -5.04 -7.14
CA TYR A 97 -2.66 -6.36 -6.64
C TYR A 97 -3.85 -7.34 -6.64
N GLN A 98 -5.07 -6.88 -6.35
CA GLN A 98 -6.27 -7.70 -6.49
C GLN A 98 -6.50 -8.10 -7.94
N LEU A 99 -6.41 -7.15 -8.87
CA LEU A 99 -6.64 -7.37 -10.30
C LEU A 99 -5.55 -8.19 -11.00
N ALA A 100 -4.30 -8.11 -10.52
CA ALA A 100 -3.15 -8.83 -11.09
C ALA A 100 -3.33 -10.36 -11.04
N GLN A 101 -4.12 -10.87 -10.09
CA GLN A 101 -4.47 -12.29 -9.97
C GLN A 101 -5.23 -12.84 -11.19
N PHE A 102 -5.89 -11.97 -11.96
CA PHE A 102 -6.75 -12.35 -13.08
C PHE A 102 -6.12 -12.09 -14.46
N THR A 103 -4.80 -11.85 -14.53
CA THR A 103 -4.10 -11.55 -15.79
C THR A 103 -4.19 -12.66 -16.84
N GLN A 104 -4.26 -13.93 -16.42
CA GLN A 104 -4.41 -15.06 -17.34
C GLN A 104 -5.81 -15.16 -17.94
N ASN A 105 -6.85 -14.88 -17.14
CA ASN A 105 -8.25 -15.01 -17.53
C ASN A 105 -9.10 -13.86 -16.94
N PRO A 106 -8.98 -12.63 -17.48
CA PRO A 106 -9.74 -11.49 -16.99
C PRO A 106 -11.19 -11.57 -17.45
N LYS A 107 -12.12 -11.22 -16.55
CA LYS A 107 -13.55 -11.14 -16.80
C LYS A 107 -13.98 -9.69 -17.08
N PRO A 108 -15.16 -9.45 -17.69
CA PRO A 108 -15.65 -8.09 -17.95
C PRO A 108 -15.67 -7.18 -16.72
N LYS A 109 -16.02 -7.72 -15.55
CA LYS A 109 -15.97 -7.02 -14.25
C LYS A 109 -14.56 -6.52 -13.88
N HIS A 110 -13.52 -7.33 -14.15
CA HIS A 110 -12.14 -6.95 -13.91
C HIS A 110 -11.73 -5.80 -14.84
N TRP A 111 -12.11 -5.87 -16.12
CA TRP A 111 -11.84 -4.79 -17.08
C TRP A 111 -12.55 -3.48 -16.71
N THR A 112 -13.80 -3.55 -16.27
CA THR A 112 -14.52 -2.38 -15.76
C THR A 112 -13.80 -1.75 -14.56
N THR A 113 -13.23 -2.57 -13.68
CA THR A 113 -12.45 -2.09 -12.53
C THR A 113 -11.12 -1.47 -12.96
N VAL A 114 -10.41 -2.03 -13.95
CA VAL A 114 -9.22 -1.41 -14.55
C VAL A 114 -9.53 -0.02 -15.10
N LYS A 115 -10.63 0.12 -15.87
CA LYS A 115 -11.09 1.42 -16.37
C LYS A 115 -11.44 2.41 -15.24
N ARG A 116 -11.97 1.92 -14.12
CA ARG A 116 -12.19 2.74 -12.91
C ARG A 116 -10.88 3.29 -12.36
N ILE A 117 -9.82 2.48 -12.29
CA ILE A 117 -8.50 2.94 -11.80
C ILE A 117 -7.92 4.02 -12.71
N PHE A 118 -8.02 3.89 -14.03
CA PHE A 118 -7.62 4.96 -14.95
C PHE A 118 -8.41 6.26 -14.71
N ARG A 119 -9.74 6.17 -14.58
CA ARG A 119 -10.59 7.33 -14.25
C ARG A 119 -10.25 7.97 -12.90
N TYR A 120 -9.84 7.16 -11.92
CA TYR A 120 -9.36 7.62 -10.64
C TYR A 120 -8.03 8.38 -10.78
N LEU A 121 -7.06 7.80 -11.47
CA LEU A 121 -5.76 8.42 -11.75
C LEU A 121 -5.90 9.74 -12.51
N LYS A 122 -6.84 9.84 -13.46
CA LYS A 122 -7.14 11.10 -14.15
C LYS A 122 -7.47 12.23 -13.16
N GLY A 123 -8.24 11.93 -12.11
CA GLY A 123 -8.62 12.91 -11.09
C GLY A 123 -7.50 13.23 -10.08
N MET A 124 -6.39 12.48 -10.10
CA MET A 124 -5.28 12.61 -9.16
C MET A 124 -3.91 12.74 -9.85
N LYS A 125 -3.90 13.04 -11.14
CA LYS A 125 -2.69 13.00 -11.96
C LYS A 125 -1.65 14.03 -11.53
N ASP A 126 -2.12 15.15 -10.98
CA ASP A 126 -1.27 16.27 -10.57
C ASP A 126 -0.78 16.15 -9.12
N LEU A 127 -1.31 15.18 -8.36
CA LEU A 127 -0.78 14.86 -7.03
C LEU A 127 0.68 14.44 -7.13
N GLN A 128 1.46 14.88 -6.14
CA GLN A 128 2.89 14.62 -6.05
C GLN A 128 3.20 13.98 -4.70
N LEU A 129 4.04 12.95 -4.73
CA LEU A 129 4.58 12.37 -3.51
C LEU A 129 5.56 13.39 -2.93
N THR A 130 5.23 13.92 -1.76
CA THR A 130 5.87 15.08 -1.15
C THR A 130 6.51 14.69 0.18
N PHE A 131 7.77 15.06 0.34
CA PHE A 131 8.54 14.90 1.56
C PHE A 131 8.96 16.27 2.10
N GLY A 132 8.70 16.53 3.38
CA GLY A 132 9.00 17.78 4.07
C GLY A 132 7.93 18.88 3.86
N GLY A 133 8.27 20.10 4.26
CA GLY A 133 7.38 21.29 4.18
C GLY A 133 6.75 21.71 5.51
N PRO A 134 6.22 22.94 5.62
CA PRO A 134 5.91 23.61 6.89
C PRO A 134 4.89 22.89 7.80
N ASN A 135 4.14 21.90 7.29
CA ASN A 135 3.10 21.19 8.04
C ASN A 135 3.21 19.66 7.94
N GLN A 136 4.39 19.14 7.55
CA GLN A 136 4.66 17.70 7.61
C GLN A 136 5.48 17.36 8.86
N ASP A 137 5.28 16.16 9.38
CA ASP A 137 6.13 15.60 10.44
C ASP A 137 7.57 15.48 9.91
N TRP A 138 8.43 16.45 10.27
CA TRP A 138 9.86 16.55 9.91
C TRP A 138 10.74 15.49 10.58
N THR A 139 10.12 14.42 11.07
CA THR A 139 10.83 13.36 11.75
C THR A 139 11.70 12.61 10.73
N THR A 140 12.95 12.37 11.14
CA THR A 140 13.86 11.45 10.46
C THR A 140 13.62 9.98 10.87
N GLU A 141 12.60 9.76 11.70
CA GLU A 141 12.17 8.45 12.16
C GLU A 141 11.12 7.89 11.19
N ILE A 142 11.33 6.66 10.78
CA ILE A 142 10.42 5.95 9.90
C ILE A 142 9.23 5.46 10.74
N ASN A 143 8.04 5.91 10.38
CA ASN A 143 6.80 5.35 10.89
C ASN A 143 6.40 4.13 10.05
N CYS A 144 5.90 3.09 10.71
CA CYS A 144 5.59 1.82 10.07
C CYS A 144 4.22 1.32 10.49
N TYR A 145 3.33 1.09 9.53
CA TYR A 145 1.96 0.64 9.74
C TYR A 145 1.72 -0.70 9.06
N CYS A 146 1.00 -1.62 9.72
CA CYS A 146 0.59 -2.87 9.13
C CYS A 146 -0.88 -3.21 9.42
N ASN A 147 -1.47 -3.99 8.52
CA ASN A 147 -2.86 -4.43 8.62
C ASN A 147 -3.08 -5.73 7.83
N ALA A 148 -4.15 -6.45 8.13
CA ALA A 148 -4.62 -7.58 7.34
C ALA A 148 -6.14 -7.60 7.18
N ASP A 149 -6.61 -7.70 5.94
CA ASP A 149 -8.03 -7.97 5.66
C ASP A 149 -8.28 -9.48 5.64
N TRP A 150 -8.94 -9.98 6.69
CA TRP A 150 -9.10 -11.41 6.95
C TRP A 150 -10.12 -12.05 6.02
N ALA A 151 -9.73 -13.18 5.41
CA ALA A 151 -10.60 -14.02 4.58
C ALA A 151 -11.33 -13.27 3.45
N SER A 152 -10.73 -12.20 2.93
CA SER A 152 -11.38 -11.31 1.96
C SER A 152 -11.38 -11.81 0.51
N ASN A 153 -10.67 -12.91 0.23
CA ASN A 153 -10.61 -13.53 -1.07
C ASN A 153 -11.45 -14.82 -1.14
N ALA A 154 -11.84 -15.26 -2.35
CA ALA A 154 -12.65 -16.47 -2.54
C ALA A 154 -11.99 -17.75 -1.99
N ASP A 155 -10.66 -17.83 -2.01
CA ASP A 155 -9.89 -18.91 -1.40
C ASP A 155 -9.67 -18.73 0.12
N GLN A 156 -10.41 -17.82 0.75
CA GLN A 156 -10.37 -17.50 2.18
C GLN A 156 -9.01 -17.00 2.67
N LYS A 157 -8.11 -16.63 1.75
CA LYS A 157 -6.81 -16.06 2.10
C LYS A 157 -6.94 -14.57 2.34
N SER A 158 -6.21 -14.10 3.34
CA SER A 158 -6.22 -12.71 3.78
C SER A 158 -5.29 -11.86 2.90
N PHE A 159 -5.53 -10.55 2.82
CA PHE A 159 -4.59 -9.60 2.23
C PHE A 159 -3.84 -8.85 3.34
N SER A 160 -2.52 -8.96 3.35
CA SER A 160 -1.65 -8.15 4.21
C SER A 160 -1.23 -6.89 3.50
N GLY A 161 -1.27 -5.77 4.21
CA GLY A 161 -0.85 -4.47 3.73
C GLY A 161 0.10 -3.81 4.71
N TYR A 162 1.01 -2.98 4.19
CA TYR A 162 1.86 -2.13 5.02
C TYR A 162 2.25 -0.87 4.30
N VAL A 163 2.66 0.13 5.09
CA VAL A 163 3.36 1.32 4.61
C VAL A 163 4.40 1.79 5.61
N PHE A 164 5.55 2.20 5.08
CA PHE A 164 6.58 2.95 5.76
C PHE A 164 6.51 4.41 5.29
N THR A 165 6.47 5.35 6.21
CA THR A 165 6.46 6.79 5.93
C THR A 165 7.64 7.47 6.62
N LEU A 166 8.22 8.47 5.96
CA LEU A 166 9.33 9.28 6.44
C LEU A 166 9.13 10.71 5.96
N ALA A 167 9.39 11.70 6.80
CA ALA A 167 9.25 13.12 6.45
C ALA A 167 7.91 13.42 5.74
N GLY A 168 6.80 12.91 6.29
CA GLY A 168 5.44 13.11 5.77
C GLY A 168 5.04 12.35 4.49
N GLY A 169 5.98 11.65 3.84
CA GLY A 169 5.71 10.89 2.61
C GLY A 169 5.90 9.38 2.75
N ALA A 170 5.17 8.59 1.96
CA ALA A 170 5.38 7.15 1.86
C ALA A 170 6.70 6.81 1.15
N ILE A 171 7.52 5.95 1.75
CA ILE A 171 8.81 5.51 1.20
C ILE A 171 8.81 4.03 0.77
N ALA A 172 7.92 3.23 1.33
CA ALA A 172 7.67 1.85 0.90
C ALA A 172 6.27 1.40 1.29
N TRP A 173 5.67 0.58 0.45
CA TRP A 173 4.33 0.05 0.67
C TRP A 173 4.18 -1.31 0.01
N SER A 174 3.18 -2.07 0.46
CA SER A 174 2.84 -3.33 -0.19
C SER A 174 1.39 -3.71 0.08
N SER A 175 0.79 -4.39 -0.88
CA SER A 175 -0.41 -5.19 -0.70
C SER A 175 -0.09 -6.61 -1.18
N LYS A 176 -0.34 -7.61 -0.35
CA LYS A 176 0.04 -8.99 -0.65
C LYS A 176 -0.96 -9.97 -0.09
N LYS A 177 -1.43 -10.87 -0.95
CA LYS A 177 -2.20 -12.04 -0.54
C LYS A 177 -1.35 -12.99 0.29
N GLN A 178 -1.85 -13.38 1.46
CA GLN A 178 -1.20 -14.37 2.31
C GLN A 178 -1.15 -15.73 1.61
N THR A 179 -0.09 -16.50 1.86
CA THR A 179 0.11 -17.80 1.22
C THR A 179 -0.81 -18.88 1.80
N SER A 180 -1.04 -18.84 3.12
CA SER A 180 -1.91 -19.73 3.87
C SER A 180 -3.18 -19.04 4.34
N VAL A 181 -4.25 -19.81 4.55
CA VAL A 181 -5.48 -19.34 5.19
C VAL A 181 -5.22 -19.10 6.68
N ALA A 182 -5.56 -17.92 7.17
CA ALA A 182 -5.48 -17.59 8.59
C ALA A 182 -6.77 -18.02 9.29
N LEU A 183 -6.65 -18.70 10.43
CA LEU A 183 -7.79 -19.21 11.19
C LEU A 183 -8.50 -18.15 12.06
N SER A 184 -7.95 -16.93 12.12
CA SER A 184 -8.54 -15.79 12.82
C SER A 184 -7.96 -14.48 12.30
N THR A 185 -8.67 -13.37 12.52
CA THR A 185 -8.18 -12.02 12.23
C THR A 185 -6.85 -11.75 12.95
N ALA A 186 -6.74 -12.11 14.23
CA ALA A 186 -5.50 -11.95 15.00
C ALA A 186 -4.32 -12.68 14.34
N LYS A 187 -4.56 -13.87 13.75
CA LYS A 187 -3.53 -14.61 13.04
C LYS A 187 -3.15 -13.96 11.72
N ALA A 188 -4.12 -13.43 10.98
CA ALA A 188 -3.87 -12.69 9.74
C ALA A 188 -3.02 -11.44 10.00
N GLU A 189 -3.39 -10.67 11.03
CA GLU A 189 -2.68 -9.47 11.49
C GLU A 189 -1.25 -9.80 11.94
N TYR A 190 -1.08 -10.87 12.69
CA TYR A 190 0.25 -11.34 13.10
C TYR A 190 1.14 -11.68 11.89
N VAL A 191 0.58 -12.30 10.86
CA VAL A 191 1.30 -12.60 9.61
C VAL A 191 1.67 -11.30 8.88
N ALA A 192 0.80 -10.29 8.86
CA ALA A 192 1.13 -8.98 8.32
C ALA A 192 2.28 -8.31 9.08
N ALA A 193 2.20 -8.26 10.42
CA ALA A 193 3.25 -7.71 11.27
C ALA A 193 4.59 -8.44 11.09
N THR A 194 4.57 -9.77 10.91
CA THR A 194 5.79 -10.54 10.65
C THR A 194 6.40 -10.22 9.29
N HIS A 195 5.57 -10.01 8.25
CA HIS A 195 6.06 -9.59 6.94
C HIS A 195 6.74 -8.23 7.02
N VAL A 196 6.14 -7.31 7.78
CA VAL A 196 6.66 -5.97 8.03
C VAL A 196 7.95 -5.99 8.83
N ALA A 197 8.04 -6.80 9.90
CA ALA A 197 9.26 -6.94 10.70
C ALA A 197 10.50 -7.26 9.85
N LYS A 198 10.36 -8.09 8.81
CA LYS A 198 11.47 -8.37 7.87
C LYS A 198 11.92 -7.13 7.09
N GLN A 199 10.96 -6.32 6.64
CA GLN A 199 11.25 -5.06 5.93
C GLN A 199 11.85 -4.03 6.89
N THR A 200 11.35 -3.96 8.13
CA THR A 200 11.88 -3.08 9.17
C THR A 200 13.36 -3.37 9.46
N LEU A 201 13.77 -4.64 9.55
CA LEU A 201 15.18 -5.00 9.72
C LEU A 201 16.05 -4.54 8.55
N TRP A 202 15.53 -4.65 7.32
CA TRP A 202 16.22 -4.15 6.13
C TRP A 202 16.37 -2.62 6.16
N PHE A 203 15.29 -1.89 6.46
CA PHE A 203 15.32 -0.44 6.60
C PHE A 203 16.29 0.01 7.70
N ARG A 204 16.28 -0.66 8.85
CA ARG A 204 17.21 -0.38 9.95
C ARG A 204 18.67 -0.50 9.51
N ALA A 205 19.01 -1.57 8.79
CA ALA A 205 20.37 -1.77 8.27
C ALA A 205 20.74 -0.67 7.26
N LEU A 206 19.88 -0.44 6.25
CA LEU A 206 20.10 0.57 5.21
C LEU A 206 20.31 1.97 5.81
N PHE A 207 19.41 2.40 6.70
CA PHE A 207 19.48 3.74 7.29
C PHE A 207 20.66 3.90 8.24
N SER A 208 21.08 2.82 8.91
CA SER A 208 22.33 2.82 9.69
C SER A 208 23.56 3.02 8.79
N GLU A 209 23.62 2.37 7.63
CA GLU A 209 24.71 2.54 6.66
C GLU A 209 24.73 3.93 6.02
N LEU A 210 23.55 4.53 5.81
CA LEU A 210 23.41 5.90 5.31
C LEU A 210 23.72 6.98 6.36
N GLY A 211 24.00 6.61 7.61
CA GLY A 211 24.31 7.55 8.69
C GLY A 211 23.08 8.14 9.39
N PHE A 212 21.89 7.59 9.17
CA PHE A 212 20.61 8.02 9.76
C PHE A 212 19.99 6.88 10.60
N PRO A 213 20.67 6.38 11.65
CA PRO A 213 20.20 5.23 12.41
C PRO A 213 18.81 5.46 12.99
N GLN A 214 17.95 4.45 12.86
CA GLN A 214 16.57 4.50 13.32
C GLN A 214 16.47 4.12 14.81
N PRO A 215 15.44 4.59 15.54
CA PRO A 215 15.24 4.26 16.94
C PRO A 215 15.20 2.74 17.21
N THR A 216 15.68 2.36 18.38
CA THR A 216 15.59 0.98 18.89
C THR A 216 14.88 0.98 20.24
N PRO A 217 13.74 0.28 20.39
CA PRO A 217 13.09 -0.58 19.40
C PRO A 217 12.46 0.20 18.24
N PHE A 218 12.45 -0.39 17.05
CA PHE A 218 11.72 0.17 15.90
C PHE A 218 10.23 -0.16 16.05
N THR A 219 9.37 0.85 16.00
CA THR A 219 7.92 0.69 16.27
C THR A 219 7.14 0.28 15.01
N ILE A 220 6.32 -0.76 15.14
CA ILE A 220 5.33 -1.20 14.15
C ILE A 220 3.94 -0.96 14.73
N PHE A 221 3.15 -0.13 14.05
CA PHE A 221 1.76 0.15 14.39
C PHE A 221 0.81 -0.87 13.77
N THR A 222 -0.06 -1.45 14.58
CA THR A 222 -1.15 -2.35 14.16
C THR A 222 -2.39 -2.09 15.01
N ASP A 223 -3.58 -2.31 14.48
CA ASP A 223 -4.83 -2.10 15.19
C ASP A 223 -5.37 -3.36 15.90
N ASN A 224 -4.61 -4.47 15.87
CA ASN A 224 -5.04 -5.72 16.47
C ASN A 224 -4.35 -5.99 17.82
N GLN A 225 -5.05 -5.71 18.91
CA GLN A 225 -4.56 -5.94 20.27
C GLN A 225 -4.21 -7.41 20.57
N ALA A 226 -4.93 -8.37 19.96
CA ALA A 226 -4.62 -9.79 20.14
C ALA A 226 -3.30 -10.15 19.46
N ALA A 227 -3.03 -9.64 18.26
CA ALA A 227 -1.74 -9.83 17.58
C ALA A 227 -0.58 -9.22 18.38
N ILE A 228 -0.77 -8.02 18.95
CA ILE A 228 0.19 -7.37 19.84
C ILE A 228 0.45 -8.25 21.08
N ALA A 229 -0.61 -8.73 21.74
CA ALA A 229 -0.48 -9.59 22.92
C ALA A 229 0.30 -10.87 22.61
N ILE A 230 0.08 -11.48 21.44
CA ILE A 230 0.84 -12.65 20.97
C ILE A 230 2.33 -12.31 20.83
N ALA A 231 2.67 -11.17 20.22
CA ALA A 231 4.06 -10.75 19.98
C ALA A 231 4.83 -10.48 21.28
N HIS A 232 4.18 -9.87 22.29
CA HIS A 232 4.80 -9.56 23.58
C HIS A 232 4.82 -10.75 24.57
N HIS A 233 3.92 -11.73 24.41
CA HIS A 233 3.76 -12.83 25.36
C HIS A 233 3.73 -14.21 24.69
N PRO A 234 4.88 -14.78 24.30
CA PRO A 234 4.94 -16.10 23.66
C PRO A 234 4.45 -17.24 24.58
N LYS A 235 4.41 -17.04 25.91
CA LYS A 235 4.05 -18.07 26.89
C LYS A 235 2.61 -18.59 26.75
N PHE A 236 1.68 -17.83 26.15
CA PHE A 236 0.29 -18.26 25.95
C PHE A 236 0.13 -19.37 24.89
N HIS A 237 1.18 -19.67 24.11
CA HIS A 237 1.10 -20.66 23.04
C HIS A 237 2.02 -21.87 23.29
N SER A 238 2.63 -21.99 24.46
CA SER A 238 3.64 -23.02 24.82
C SER A 238 3.20 -24.50 24.79
N ARG A 239 2.02 -24.85 24.27
CA ARG A 239 1.52 -26.24 24.19
C ARG A 239 1.46 -26.86 22.80
N THR A 240 1.93 -26.21 21.73
CA THR A 240 1.91 -26.84 20.40
C THR A 240 3.27 -26.73 19.71
N LYS A 241 3.99 -27.85 19.65
CA LYS A 241 5.29 -28.02 18.98
C LYS A 241 5.30 -27.63 17.48
N HIS A 242 4.12 -27.33 16.90
CA HIS A 242 3.89 -26.92 15.51
C HIS A 242 3.71 -25.40 15.34
N ILE A 243 4.03 -24.59 16.35
CA ILE A 243 3.94 -23.15 16.24
C ILE A 243 4.94 -22.64 15.21
N ASN A 244 4.35 -22.25 14.08
CA ASN A 244 4.95 -21.73 12.86
C ASN A 244 6.18 -20.85 13.16
N ILE A 245 7.31 -21.07 12.47
CA ILE A 245 8.56 -20.26 12.54
C ILE A 245 8.27 -18.75 12.53
N THR A 246 7.25 -18.35 11.77
CA THR A 246 6.73 -16.98 11.68
C THR A 246 6.31 -16.40 13.04
N LEU A 247 5.77 -17.23 13.92
CA LEU A 247 5.32 -16.85 15.28
C LEU A 247 6.51 -16.53 16.18
N HIS A 248 7.53 -17.39 16.20
CA HIS A 248 8.75 -17.13 16.99
C HIS A 248 9.50 -15.90 16.52
N PHE A 249 9.63 -15.72 15.20
CA PHE A 249 10.41 -14.61 14.63
C PHE A 249 10.02 -13.23 15.17
N LEU A 250 8.72 -12.87 15.15
CA LEU A 250 8.30 -11.56 15.64
C LEU A 250 8.39 -11.46 17.17
N CYS A 251 8.12 -12.54 17.90
CA CYS A 251 8.28 -12.56 19.35
C CYS A 251 9.72 -12.33 19.77
N ASP A 252 10.67 -13.05 19.16
CA ASP A 252 12.09 -12.96 19.49
C ASP A 252 12.60 -11.53 19.26
N LEU A 253 12.23 -10.90 18.13
CA LEU A 253 12.60 -9.51 17.83
C LEU A 253 12.01 -8.49 18.83
N VAL A 254 10.81 -8.76 19.36
CA VAL A 254 10.19 -7.90 20.38
C VAL A 254 10.84 -8.12 21.75
N GLN A 255 11.14 -9.37 22.10
CA GLN A 255 11.81 -9.72 23.36
C GLN A 255 13.24 -9.20 23.43
N ASP A 256 13.96 -9.23 22.31
CA ASP A 256 15.32 -8.70 22.18
C ASP A 256 15.35 -7.17 22.15
N GLY A 257 14.19 -6.50 22.20
CA GLY A 257 14.09 -5.03 22.16
C GLY A 257 14.48 -4.44 20.80
N ILE A 258 14.52 -5.25 19.73
CA ILE A 258 14.87 -4.81 18.38
C ILE A 258 13.65 -4.10 17.76
N LEU A 259 12.46 -4.67 17.94
CA LEU A 259 11.19 -4.16 17.45
C LEU A 259 10.21 -3.95 18.60
N ASN A 260 9.21 -3.10 18.39
CA ASN A 260 8.07 -2.96 19.29
C ASN A 260 6.78 -2.93 18.48
N THR A 261 5.73 -3.62 18.93
CA THR A 261 4.41 -3.55 18.31
C THR A 261 3.49 -2.71 19.19
N VAL A 262 2.86 -1.69 18.59
CA VAL A 262 2.05 -0.68 19.30
C VAL A 262 0.67 -0.59 18.67
N TYR A 263 -0.34 -0.47 19.53
CA TYR A 263 -1.72 -0.30 19.09
C TYR A 263 -1.92 1.06 18.45
N ILE A 264 -2.55 1.08 17.28
CA ILE A 264 -3.10 2.28 16.67
C ILE A 264 -4.59 2.08 16.40
N ASN A 265 -5.39 3.15 16.51
CA ASN A 265 -6.79 3.09 16.11
C ASN A 265 -6.90 2.80 14.60
N THR A 266 -7.83 1.93 14.19
CA THR A 266 -8.07 1.56 12.79
C THR A 266 -8.26 2.79 11.88
N HIS A 267 -8.97 3.83 12.34
CA HIS A 267 -9.16 5.07 11.57
C HIS A 267 -7.88 5.88 11.36
N LYS A 268 -6.82 5.58 12.12
CA LYS A 268 -5.50 6.20 11.97
C LYS A 268 -4.48 5.27 11.29
N ASN A 269 -4.82 4.00 11.06
CA ASN A 269 -3.93 3.00 10.48
C ASN A 269 -3.82 3.16 8.96
N LEU A 270 -2.74 3.79 8.48
CA LEU A 270 -2.54 3.99 7.04
C LEU A 270 -2.45 2.69 6.24
N ALA A 271 -2.16 1.56 6.89
CA ALA A 271 -2.09 0.27 6.20
C ALA A 271 -3.45 -0.23 5.67
N ASP A 272 -4.57 0.32 6.12
CA ASP A 272 -5.93 -0.07 5.73
C ASP A 272 -6.20 0.13 4.22
N ILE A 273 -5.65 1.19 3.61
CA ILE A 273 -5.77 1.45 2.16
C ILE A 273 -5.11 0.36 1.30
N PHE A 274 -4.17 -0.40 1.88
CA PHE A 274 -3.43 -1.46 1.21
C PHE A 274 -4.08 -2.84 1.35
N THR A 275 -5.13 -2.99 2.17
CA THR A 275 -5.77 -4.30 2.41
C THR A 275 -7.20 -4.37 1.88
N LYS A 276 -7.97 -3.29 1.95
CA LYS A 276 -9.37 -3.21 1.48
C LYS A 276 -9.68 -1.94 0.70
N GLY A 277 -10.85 -1.88 0.07
CA GLY A 277 -11.39 -0.64 -0.49
C GLY A 277 -11.99 0.22 0.61
N LEU A 278 -11.68 1.52 0.63
CA LEU A 278 -12.13 2.44 1.67
C LEU A 278 -13.24 3.38 1.16
N PRO A 279 -14.15 3.85 2.04
CA PRO A 279 -15.06 4.95 1.72
C PRO A 279 -14.28 6.21 1.34
N GLN A 280 -14.88 7.03 0.47
CA GLN A 280 -14.21 8.23 -0.09
C GLN A 280 -13.54 9.13 0.96
N PRO A 281 -14.21 9.54 2.06
CA PRO A 281 -13.59 10.46 3.03
C PRO A 281 -12.31 9.89 3.64
N THR A 282 -12.34 8.64 4.09
CA THR A 282 -11.18 7.94 4.67
C THR A 282 -10.10 7.69 3.62
N HIS A 283 -10.48 7.35 2.40
CA HIS A 283 -9.52 7.15 1.30
C HIS A 283 -8.76 8.45 0.99
N GLN A 284 -9.44 9.58 0.93
CA GLN A 284 -8.82 10.88 0.66
C GLN A 284 -7.92 11.35 1.80
N ASP A 285 -8.33 11.16 3.07
CA ASP A 285 -7.47 11.41 4.24
C ASP A 285 -6.17 10.60 4.16
N PHE A 286 -6.26 9.31 3.88
CA PHE A 286 -5.08 8.45 3.81
C PHE A 286 -4.19 8.80 2.61
N VAL A 287 -4.74 9.20 1.46
CA VAL A 287 -3.96 9.70 0.32
C VAL A 287 -3.09 10.89 0.73
N GLN A 288 -3.65 11.87 1.44
CA GLN A 288 -2.90 13.04 1.91
C GLN A 288 -1.83 12.64 2.94
N ARG A 289 -2.16 11.77 3.90
CA ARG A 289 -1.23 11.28 4.92
C ARG A 289 -0.14 10.33 4.39
N LEU A 290 -0.31 9.80 3.17
CA LEU A 290 0.74 9.11 2.41
C LEU A 290 1.69 10.08 1.69
N GLY A 291 1.44 11.39 1.80
CA GLY A 291 2.23 12.45 1.18
C GLY A 291 1.86 12.73 -0.27
N LEU A 292 0.74 12.20 -0.79
CA LEU A 292 0.24 12.56 -2.12
C LEU A 292 -0.57 13.86 -2.04
N LEU A 293 0.09 14.97 -2.36
CA LEU A 293 -0.44 16.32 -2.18
C LEU A 293 -0.56 17.07 -3.50
N ASP A 294 -1.48 18.04 -3.56
CA ASP A 294 -1.58 18.94 -4.70
C ASP A 294 -0.32 19.81 -4.83
N PRO A 295 0.06 20.21 -6.06
CA PRO A 295 1.17 21.14 -6.25
C PRO A 295 0.93 22.45 -5.48
N GLY A 296 1.85 22.81 -4.58
CA GLY A 296 1.73 24.02 -3.76
C GLY A 296 0.78 23.89 -2.55
N TYR A 297 0.40 22.67 -2.18
CA TYR A 297 -0.43 22.42 -1.00
C TYR A 297 0.33 22.77 0.31
N GLU A 298 -0.12 23.82 0.98
CA GLU A 298 0.13 24.06 2.40
C GLU A 298 -1.00 23.38 3.17
N ILE A 299 -0.69 22.37 3.99
CA ILE A 299 -1.74 21.65 4.75
C ILE A 299 -2.46 22.66 5.64
N MET A 300 -3.77 22.85 5.46
CA MET A 300 -4.58 23.59 6.44
C MET A 300 -4.54 22.83 7.77
N GLU A 301 -3.93 23.42 8.80
CA GLU A 301 -4.04 22.91 10.16
C GLU A 301 -5.51 22.86 10.58
N GLY A 302 -5.98 21.68 10.99
CA GLY A 302 -7.06 21.55 11.97
C GLY A 302 -8.43 21.11 11.46
N CYS A 303 -8.85 19.94 11.93
CA CYS A 303 -9.98 19.81 12.84
C CYS A 303 -9.68 18.70 13.86
#